data_AF-A0A7K9XBZ6-F1
#
_entry.id   AF-A0A7K9XBZ6-F1
#
_cell.length_a   1.000
_cell.length_b   1.000
_cell.length_c   1.000
_cell.angle_alpha   90.00
_cell.angle_beta   90.00
_cell.angle_gamma   90.00
#
_symmetry.space_group_name_H-M   'P 1'
#
loop_
_entity.id
_entity.type
_entity.pdbx_description
1 polymer ?
#
loop_
_entity_poly.entity_id
_entity_poly.type
_entity_poly.pdbx_seq_one_letter_code
_entity_poly.pdbx_strand_id
1 'polypeptide(L)'
;PYRCGECGKAFGWSSSLLEHRKGHAGAKPHACGECGKAFSRGSTLLEHQRTHTGEKPFRCGQCGARFSQSSTLVHHRRTHTGERPYGCPECGRAFGRKSTLATHRRTHTGERPYGCPECGRRFAVSSDLAKHR
;
A
#
# COMPACT_ATOMS: atom_id res chain seq x y z
N PRO A 1 11.21 22.20 9.59
CA PRO A 1 10.81 23.63 9.77
C PRO A 1 9.31 23.89 9.55
N TYR A 2 8.69 23.19 8.59
CA TYR A 2 7.30 23.43 8.20
C TYR A 2 6.36 22.49 8.94
N ARG A 3 5.33 23.01 9.63
CA ARG A 3 4.38 22.22 10.42
C ARG A 3 2.96 22.42 9.94
N CYS A 4 2.19 21.33 9.86
CA CYS A 4 0.76 21.39 9.60
C CYS A 4 0.02 21.88 10.84
N GLY A 5 -0.79 22.93 10.70
CA GLY A 5 -1.61 23.46 11.80
C GLY A 5 -2.75 22.52 12.20
N GLU A 6 -3.25 21.69 11.26
CA GLU A 6 -4.41 20.82 11.51
C GLU A 6 -4.03 19.51 12.23
N CYS A 7 -2.88 18.91 11.89
CA CYS A 7 -2.49 17.62 12.47
C CYS A 7 -1.09 17.60 13.10
N GLY A 8 -0.41 18.75 13.18
CA GLY A 8 0.89 18.89 13.84
C GLY A 8 2.07 18.23 13.13
N LYS A 9 1.85 17.54 11.99
CA LYS A 9 2.93 16.86 11.23
C LYS A 9 3.97 17.86 10.73
N ALA A 10 5.24 17.49 10.89
CA ALA A 10 6.38 18.29 10.47
C ALA A 10 6.96 17.78 9.14
N PHE A 11 7.41 18.71 8.31
CA PHE A 11 7.98 18.47 6.99
C PHE A 11 9.30 19.23 6.83
N GLY A 12 10.20 18.61 6.06
CA GLY A 12 11.50 19.22 5.70
C GLY A 12 11.35 20.41 4.75
N TRP A 13 10.35 20.36 3.86
CA TRP A 13 10.14 21.37 2.82
C TRP A 13 8.70 21.91 2.81
N SER A 14 8.54 23.18 2.41
CA SER A 14 7.25 23.85 2.29
C SER A 14 6.34 23.20 1.25
N SER A 15 6.91 22.77 0.12
CA SER A 15 6.19 22.04 -0.93
C SER A 15 5.56 20.75 -0.41
N SER A 16 6.26 20.01 0.45
CA SER A 16 5.75 18.79 1.08
C SER A 16 4.58 19.08 2.04
N LEU A 17 4.64 20.21 2.76
CA LEU A 17 3.53 20.65 3.61
C LEU A 17 2.31 21.07 2.76
N LEU A 18 2.52 21.78 1.66
CA LEU A 18 1.43 22.18 0.75
C LEU A 18 0.73 20.97 0.15
N GLU A 19 1.50 19.99 -0.33
CA GLU A 19 0.96 18.72 -0.84
C GLU A 19 0.22 17.93 0.25
N HIS A 20 0.72 17.96 1.48
CA HIS A 20 0.04 17.33 2.61
C HIS A 20 -1.32 17.98 2.92
N ARG A 21 -1.41 19.32 2.86
CA ARG A 21 -2.67 20.06 3.08
C ARG A 21 -3.75 19.72 2.06
N LYS A 22 -3.39 19.42 0.81
CA LYS A 22 -4.36 18.91 -0.18
C LYS A 22 -5.09 17.66 0.30
N GLY A 23 -4.41 16.81 1.08
CA GLY A 23 -5.00 15.62 1.68
C GLY A 23 -6.07 15.94 2.74
N HIS A 24 -5.93 17.04 3.49
CA HIS A 24 -6.91 17.49 4.47
C HIS A 24 -8.20 17.97 3.81
N ALA A 25 -8.08 18.74 2.72
CA ALA A 25 -9.22 19.19 1.93
C ALA A 25 -9.87 18.08 1.08
N GLY A 26 -9.34 16.85 1.09
CA GLY A 26 -9.76 15.79 0.18
C GLY A 26 -9.53 16.11 -1.29
N ALA A 27 -8.73 17.15 -1.60
CA ALA A 27 -8.54 17.67 -2.94
C ALA A 27 -7.81 16.63 -3.81
N LYS A 28 -8.48 16.19 -4.88
CA LYS A 28 -7.97 15.23 -5.86
C LYS A 28 -8.08 15.84 -7.25
N PRO A 29 -7.22 16.82 -7.61
CA PRO A 29 -7.37 17.57 -8.85
C PRO A 29 -7.04 16.76 -10.11
N HIS A 30 -6.43 15.58 -9.96
CA HIS A 30 -5.99 14.76 -11.09
C HIS A 30 -6.95 13.59 -11.32
N ALA A 31 -7.92 13.76 -12.21
CA ALA A 31 -8.89 12.72 -12.57
C ALA A 31 -8.41 11.85 -13.74
N CYS A 32 -8.68 10.55 -13.66
CA CYS A 32 -8.51 9.62 -14.76
C CYS A 32 -9.66 9.77 -15.75
N GLY A 33 -9.35 10.05 -17.02
CA GLY A 33 -10.36 10.17 -18.07
C GLY A 33 -11.10 8.87 -18.38
N GLU A 34 -10.49 7.70 -18.11
CA GLU A 34 -11.08 6.40 -18.45
C GLU A 34 -12.06 5.87 -17.39
N CYS A 35 -11.80 6.10 -16.10
CA CYS A 35 -12.63 5.56 -15.02
C CYS A 35 -13.10 6.59 -14.00
N GLY A 36 -12.81 7.89 -14.20
CA GLY A 36 -13.21 8.97 -13.31
C GLY A 36 -12.49 9.00 -11.95
N LYS A 37 -11.64 8.03 -11.63
CA LYS A 37 -10.90 8.00 -10.36
C LYS A 37 -9.97 9.19 -10.25
N ALA A 38 -10.03 9.88 -9.12
CA ALA A 38 -9.25 11.10 -8.88
C ALA A 38 -8.13 10.88 -7.85
N PHE A 39 -7.01 11.57 -8.08
CA PHE A 39 -5.78 11.46 -7.31
C PHE A 39 -5.30 12.84 -6.84
N SER A 40 -4.65 12.86 -5.67
CA SER A 40 -4.07 14.08 -5.10
C SER A 40 -2.80 14.54 -5.82
N ARG A 41 -2.12 13.64 -6.56
CA ARG A 41 -0.87 13.92 -7.29
C ARG A 41 -0.95 13.39 -8.71
N GLY A 42 -0.43 14.17 -9.66
CA GLY A 42 -0.35 13.78 -11.07
C GLY A 42 0.50 12.52 -11.31
N SER A 43 1.58 12.33 -10.55
CA SER A 43 2.41 11.12 -10.63
C SER A 43 1.64 9.85 -10.25
N THR A 44 0.72 9.94 -9.28
CA THR A 44 -0.14 8.81 -8.90
C THR A 44 -1.19 8.53 -9.97
N LEU A 45 -1.71 9.55 -10.65
CA LEU A 45 -2.58 9.38 -11.81
C LEU A 45 -1.84 8.66 -12.96
N LEU A 46 -0.62 9.09 -13.28
CA LEU A 46 0.20 8.44 -14.33
C LEU A 46 0.49 6.97 -13.99
N GLU A 47 0.81 6.67 -12.74
CA GLU A 47 0.97 5.28 -12.28
C GLU A 47 -0.33 4.48 -12.42
N HIS A 48 -1.46 5.08 -12.05
CA HIS A 48 -2.77 4.47 -12.17
C HIS A 48 -3.16 4.18 -13.63
N GLN A 49 -2.83 5.07 -14.57
CA GLN A 49 -3.10 4.85 -16.00
C GLN A 49 -2.48 3.56 -16.53
N ARG A 50 -1.37 3.09 -15.95
CA ARG A 50 -0.79 1.78 -16.29
C ARG A 50 -1.70 0.60 -16.00
N THR A 51 -2.69 0.76 -15.13
CA THR A 51 -3.71 -0.28 -14.86
C THR A 51 -4.69 -0.45 -16.02
N HIS A 52 -4.86 0.59 -16.84
CA HIS A 52 -5.69 0.56 -18.04
C HIS A 52 -4.89 0.04 -19.24
N THR A 53 -3.69 0.58 -19.45
CA THR A 53 -2.85 0.20 -20.60
C THR A 53 -2.15 -1.15 -20.43
N GLY A 54 -2.07 -1.66 -19.20
CA GLY A 54 -1.30 -2.87 -18.88
C GLY A 54 0.22 -2.66 -18.92
N GLU A 55 0.70 -1.42 -19.04
CA GLU A 55 2.13 -1.10 -19.13
C GLU A 55 2.88 -1.60 -17.88
N LYS A 56 3.95 -2.35 -18.11
CA LYS A 56 4.83 -2.88 -17.06
C LYS A 56 6.29 -2.53 -17.37
N PRO A 57 6.74 -1.30 -17.05
CA PRO A 57 8.07 -0.82 -17.41
C PRO A 57 9.20 -1.54 -16.66
N PHE A 58 8.91 -2.04 -15.45
CA PHE A 58 9.94 -2.53 -14.55
C PHE A 58 10.13 -4.04 -14.71
N ARG A 59 11.24 -4.47 -15.30
CA ARG A 59 11.58 -5.89 -15.52
C ARG A 59 12.50 -6.43 -14.43
N CYS A 60 12.21 -7.62 -13.94
CA CYS A 60 13.14 -8.40 -13.12
C CYS A 60 14.22 -9.02 -14.01
N GLY A 61 15.49 -8.67 -13.75
CA GLY A 61 16.62 -9.25 -14.49
C GLY A 61 16.79 -10.76 -14.29
N GLN A 62 16.35 -11.31 -13.15
CA GLN A 62 16.57 -12.72 -12.81
C GLN A 62 15.54 -13.67 -13.43
N CYS A 63 14.26 -13.31 -13.49
CA CYS A 63 13.20 -14.18 -14.02
C CYS A 63 12.40 -13.57 -15.17
N GLY A 64 12.74 -12.35 -15.61
CA GLY A 64 12.04 -11.66 -16.69
C GLY A 64 10.66 -11.10 -16.34
N ALA A 65 10.13 -11.37 -15.14
CA ALA A 65 8.82 -10.86 -14.71
C ALA A 65 8.75 -9.32 -14.77
N ARG A 66 7.60 -8.78 -15.19
CA ARG A 66 7.40 -7.33 -15.37
C ARG A 66 6.37 -6.76 -14.39
N PHE A 67 6.60 -5.53 -13.94
CA PHE A 67 5.78 -4.84 -12.96
C PHE A 67 5.47 -3.41 -13.43
N SER A 68 4.30 -2.89 -13.03
CA SER A 68 3.86 -1.52 -13.32
C SER A 68 4.48 -0.48 -12.38
N GLN A 69 5.06 -0.91 -11.26
CA GLN A 69 5.69 -0.07 -10.24
C GLN A 69 7.06 -0.61 -9.82
N SER A 70 8.03 0.29 -9.62
CA SER A 70 9.39 -0.05 -9.17
C SER A 70 9.40 -0.67 -7.77
N SER A 71 8.59 -0.15 -6.85
CA SER A 71 8.42 -0.67 -5.49
C SER A 71 7.98 -2.14 -5.49
N THR A 72 7.08 -2.51 -6.41
CA THR A 72 6.61 -3.89 -6.56
C THR A 72 7.72 -4.79 -7.09
N LEU A 73 8.54 -4.32 -8.03
CA LEU A 73 9.74 -5.04 -8.48
C LEU A 73 10.73 -5.26 -7.32
N VAL A 74 11.00 -4.24 -6.49
CA VAL A 74 11.88 -4.37 -5.32
C VAL A 74 11.36 -5.44 -4.36
N HIS A 75 10.06 -5.41 -4.04
CA HIS A 75 9.45 -6.44 -3.20
C HIS A 75 9.48 -7.83 -3.85
N HIS A 76 9.32 -7.91 -5.17
CA HIS A 76 9.45 -9.17 -5.90
C HIS A 76 10.88 -9.71 -5.84
N ARG A 77 11.92 -8.87 -5.97
CA ARG A 77 13.31 -9.33 -5.88
C ARG A 77 13.62 -10.05 -4.57
N ARG A 78 12.94 -9.69 -3.47
CA ARG A 78 13.08 -10.39 -2.18
C ARG A 78 12.64 -11.86 -2.23
N THR A 79 11.80 -12.26 -3.20
CA THR A 79 11.43 -13.68 -3.38
C THR A 79 12.58 -14.51 -3.92
N HIS A 80 13.53 -13.88 -4.62
CA HIS A 80 14.72 -14.56 -5.12
C HIS A 80 15.83 -14.61 -4.08
N THR A 81 16.01 -13.52 -3.32
CA THR A 81 17.08 -13.43 -2.31
C THR A 81 16.70 -14.06 -0.96
N GLY A 82 15.41 -14.29 -0.71
CA GLY A 82 14.92 -14.72 0.60
C GLY A 82 14.99 -13.62 1.68
N GLU A 83 15.29 -12.37 1.32
CA GLU A 83 15.40 -11.25 2.27
C GLU A 83 14.07 -10.99 2.99
N ARG A 84 14.11 -11.04 4.32
CA ARG A 84 12.95 -10.84 5.21
C ARG A 84 13.27 -9.78 6.26
N PRO A 85 13.26 -8.48 5.89
CA PRO A 85 13.73 -7.42 6.77
C PRO A 85 12.77 -7.10 7.93
N TYR A 86 11.56 -7.65 7.92
CA TYR A 86 10.54 -7.32 8.93
C TYR A 86 10.34 -8.47 9.92
N GLY A 87 11.04 -8.41 11.06
CA GLY A 87 10.91 -9.37 12.16
C GLY A 87 9.66 -9.15 13.02
N CYS A 88 9.01 -10.24 13.43
CA CYS A 88 8.00 -10.22 14.49
C CYS A 88 8.69 -10.26 15.85
N PRO A 89 8.49 -9.25 16.72
CA PRO A 89 9.12 -9.22 18.04
C PRO A 89 8.55 -10.28 18.99
N GLU A 90 7.32 -10.73 18.75
CA GLU A 90 6.61 -11.69 19.63
C GLU A 90 7.07 -13.14 19.41
N CYS A 91 7.49 -13.51 18.19
CA CYS A 91 7.85 -14.91 17.86
C CYS A 91 9.10 -15.08 16.98
N GLY A 92 9.83 -14.01 16.68
CA GLY A 92 11.04 -14.03 15.84
C GLY A 92 10.81 -14.28 14.34
N ARG A 93 9.58 -14.61 13.92
CA ARG A 93 9.27 -14.86 12.50
C ARG A 93 9.46 -13.59 11.66
N ALA A 94 10.27 -13.68 10.60
CA ALA A 94 10.53 -12.56 9.72
C ALA A 94 9.62 -12.54 8.48
N PHE A 95 9.46 -11.41 7.79
CA PHE A 95 8.63 -11.28 6.59
C PHE A 95 9.29 -10.38 5.54
N GLY A 96 9.02 -10.64 4.26
CA GLY A 96 9.52 -9.81 3.14
C GLY A 96 8.79 -8.48 2.97
N ARG A 97 7.62 -8.31 3.62
CA ARG A 97 6.78 -7.10 3.56
C ARG A 97 6.24 -6.71 4.94
N LYS A 98 6.22 -5.40 5.23
CA LYS A 98 5.68 -4.85 6.47
C LYS A 98 4.19 -5.13 6.66
N SER A 99 3.40 -5.09 5.58
CA SER A 99 1.97 -5.40 5.62
C SER A 99 1.71 -6.85 6.03
N THR A 100 2.52 -7.79 5.54
CA THR A 100 2.42 -9.20 5.94
C THR A 100 2.76 -9.39 7.42
N LEU A 101 3.78 -8.69 7.93
CA LEU A 101 4.06 -8.67 9.37
C LEU A 101 2.89 -8.10 10.17
N ALA A 102 2.31 -6.97 9.75
CA ALA A 102 1.19 -6.34 10.45
C ALA A 102 -0.02 -7.28 10.54
N THR A 103 -0.35 -7.94 9.42
CA THR A 103 -1.37 -9.00 9.39
C THR A 103 -1.01 -10.17 10.30
N HIS A 104 0.24 -10.64 10.26
CA HIS A 104 0.68 -11.74 11.10
C HIS A 104 0.52 -11.41 12.60
N ARG A 105 0.81 -10.18 13.03
CA ARG A 105 0.63 -9.78 14.44
C ARG A 105 -0.81 -9.91 14.94
N ARG A 106 -1.80 -9.95 14.05
CA ARG A 106 -3.19 -10.26 14.43
C ARG A 106 -3.38 -11.68 14.94
N THR A 107 -2.47 -12.61 14.61
CA THR A 107 -2.52 -13.98 15.16
C THR A 107 -2.12 -14.02 16.63
N HIS A 108 -1.32 -13.05 17.09
CA HIS A 108 -0.92 -12.95 18.50
C HIS A 108 -1.96 -12.19 19.33
N THR A 109 -2.57 -11.15 18.76
CA THR A 109 -3.59 -10.34 19.45
C THR A 109 -5.01 -10.89 19.35
N GLY A 110 -5.27 -11.81 18.40
CA GLY A 110 -6.61 -12.31 18.10
C GLY A 110 -7.50 -11.31 17.35
N GLU A 111 -6.96 -10.19 16.87
CA GLU A 111 -7.72 -9.14 16.19
C GLU A 111 -8.36 -9.65 14.88
N ARG A 112 -9.69 -9.54 14.77
CA ARG A 112 -10.46 -9.93 13.57
C ARG A 112 -11.33 -8.78 13.10
N PRO A 113 -10.75 -7.78 12.40
CA PRO A 113 -11.45 -6.55 12.04
C PRO A 113 -12.49 -6.73 10.92
N TYR A 114 -12.41 -7.81 10.14
CA TYR A 114 -13.27 -8.02 8.98
C TYR A 114 -14.45 -8.94 9.32
N GLY A 115 -15.67 -8.41 9.37
CA GLY A 115 -16.90 -9.18 9.62
C GLY A 115 -17.66 -9.54 8.35
N CYS A 116 -18.20 -10.76 8.29
CA CYS A 116 -19.21 -11.14 7.31
C CYS A 116 -20.57 -10.59 7.77
N PRO A 117 -21.24 -9.74 6.96
CA PRO A 117 -22.53 -9.16 7.34
C PRO A 117 -23.66 -10.20 7.39
N GLU A 118 -23.54 -11.29 6.64
CA GLU A 118 -24.60 -12.32 6.52
C GLU A 118 -24.58 -13.30 7.70
N CYS A 119 -23.40 -13.75 8.13
CA CYS A 119 -23.27 -14.79 9.16
C CYS A 119 -22.53 -14.32 10.44
N GLY A 120 -22.08 -13.06 10.50
CA GLY A 120 -21.35 -12.51 11.64
C GLY A 120 -19.91 -13.02 11.82
N ARG A 121 -19.47 -14.01 11.02
CA ARG A 121 -18.11 -14.58 11.13
C ARG A 121 -17.05 -13.52 10.86
N ARG A 122 -16.05 -13.43 11.74
CA ARG A 122 -14.97 -12.45 11.66
C ARG A 122 -13.68 -13.04 11.10
N PHE A 123 -12.83 -12.25 10.49
CA PHE A 123 -11.57 -12.70 9.86
C PHE A 123 -10.44 -11.71 10.19
N ALA A 124 -9.22 -12.23 10.28
CA ALA A 124 -8.01 -11.44 10.52
C ALA A 124 -7.55 -10.67 9.27
N VAL A 125 -7.94 -11.13 8.08
CA VAL A 125 -7.64 -10.50 6.79
C VAL A 125 -8.88 -10.40 5.90
N SER A 126 -8.93 -9.36 5.08
CA SER A 126 -10.03 -9.13 4.14
C SER A 126 -10.10 -10.18 3.03
N SER A 127 -8.96 -10.76 2.64
CA SER A 127 -8.92 -11.81 1.61
C SER A 127 -9.64 -13.08 2.06
N ASP A 128 -9.58 -13.42 3.34
CA ASP A 128 -10.27 -14.60 3.87
C ASP A 128 -11.78 -14.35 3.94
N LEU A 129 -12.19 -13.13 4.30
CA LEU A 129 -13.58 -12.71 4.19
C LEU A 129 -14.08 -12.77 2.73
N ALA A 130 -13.27 -12.31 1.77
CA ALA A 130 -13.64 -12.32 0.36
C ALA A 130 -13.78 -13.73 -0.24
N LYS A 131 -13.05 -14.73 0.30
CA LYS A 131 -13.20 -16.14 -0.07
C LYS A 131 -14.37 -16.83 0.63
N HIS A 132 -14.81 -16.27 1.76
CA HIS A 132 -15.91 -16.81 2.55
C HIS A 132 -17.29 -16.36 2.05
N ARG A 133 -17.38 -15.12 1.57
CA ARG A 133 -18.54 -14.60 0.85
C ARG A 133 -18.69 -15.33 -0.48
#